data_AF-A0A3D8IXU2-F1
#
_entry.id   AF-A0A3D8IXU2-F1
#
_cell.length_a   1.000
_cell.length_b   1.000
_cell.length_c   1.000
_cell.angle_alpha   90.00
_cell.angle_beta   90.00
_cell.angle_gamma   90.00
#
_symmetry.space_group_name_H-M   'P 1'
#
loop_
_entity.id
_entity.type
_entity.pdbx_description
1 polymer ?
#
loop_
_entity_poly.entity_id
_entity_poly.type
_entity_poly.pdbx_seq_one_letter_code
_entity_poly.pdbx_strand_id
1 'polypeptide(L)'
;MTEQQNGILTIAKDFKRICETYNLRYSLAFGTFLGAVRHKGFIPWDDDMDFFMPRQDYDRLIDLFQDSERKGITLFSNPSYKLRFFDSLDWMFPWGCIEDTSTTFIINTANTGGGGLPRYSRNMD
;
A
#
# COMPACT_ATOMS: atom_id res chain seq x y z
N MET A 1 -17.58 -4.39 -5.98
CA MET A 1 -16.28 -3.73 -5.83
C MET A 1 -16.54 -2.24 -5.85
N THR A 2 -16.09 -1.51 -4.83
CA THR A 2 -16.29 -0.05 -4.74
C THR A 2 -15.31 0.70 -5.64
N GLU A 3 -15.55 2.00 -5.88
CA GLU A 3 -14.60 2.86 -6.61
C GLU A 3 -13.21 2.86 -5.96
N GLN A 4 -13.18 2.94 -4.63
CA GLN A 4 -11.94 2.87 -3.84
C GLN A 4 -11.20 1.54 -4.06
N GLN A 5 -11.90 0.40 -4.00
CA GLN A 5 -11.31 -0.91 -4.25
C GLN A 5 -10.78 -1.05 -5.69
N ASN A 6 -11.42 -0.40 -6.67
CA ASN A 6 -10.90 -0.36 -8.05
C ASN A 6 -9.58 0.43 -8.12
N GLY A 7 -9.47 1.56 -7.42
CA GLY A 7 -8.23 2.34 -7.32
C GLY A 7 -7.11 1.53 -6.68
N ILE A 8 -7.38 0.90 -5.52
CA ILE A 8 -6.42 0.05 -4.80
C ILE A 8 -5.98 -1.13 -5.68
N LEU A 9 -6.90 -1.78 -6.38
CA LEU A 9 -6.57 -2.89 -7.29
C LEU A 9 -5.68 -2.43 -8.45
N THR A 10 -5.85 -1.21 -8.94
CA THR A 10 -5.02 -0.63 -10.00
C THR A 10 -3.60 -0.43 -9.51
N ILE A 11 -3.44 0.15 -8.31
CA ILE A 11 -2.14 0.30 -7.64
C ILE A 11 -1.47 -1.07 -7.42
N ALA A 12 -2.22 -2.06 -6.92
CA ALA A 12 -1.72 -3.41 -6.68
C ALA A 12 -1.26 -4.12 -7.97
N LYS A 13 -1.94 -3.90 -9.10
CA LYS A 13 -1.53 -4.43 -10.40
C LYS A 13 -0.22 -3.80 -10.88
N ASP A 14 -0.04 -2.50 -10.66
CA ASP A 14 1.23 -1.85 -10.96
C ASP A 14 2.35 -2.35 -10.06
N PHE A 15 2.12 -2.44 -8.75
CA PHE A 15 3.07 -3.01 -7.81
C PHE A 15 3.51 -4.42 -8.22
N LYS A 16 2.54 -5.29 -8.56
CA LYS A 16 2.81 -6.62 -9.10
C LYS A 16 3.67 -6.55 -10.35
N ARG A 17 3.32 -5.73 -11.33
CA ARG A 17 4.09 -5.57 -12.58
C ARG A 17 5.53 -5.15 -12.30
N ILE A 18 5.74 -4.18 -11.41
CA ILE A 18 7.07 -3.73 -11.00
C ILE A 18 7.84 -4.89 -10.36
N CYS A 19 7.23 -5.60 -9.40
CA CYS A 19 7.88 -6.74 -8.75
C CYS A 19 8.28 -7.83 -9.75
N GLU A 20 7.40 -8.18 -10.69
CA GLU A 20 7.69 -9.17 -11.73
C GLU A 20 8.78 -8.71 -12.69
N THR A 21 8.80 -7.42 -13.04
CA THR A 21 9.80 -6.84 -13.96
C THR A 21 11.19 -6.85 -13.36
N TYR A 22 11.31 -6.54 -12.06
CA TYR A 22 12.60 -6.43 -11.36
C TYR A 22 12.96 -7.68 -10.54
N ASN A 23 12.19 -8.75 -10.71
CA ASN A 23 12.34 -10.03 -10.02
C ASN A 23 12.43 -9.84 -8.49
N LEU A 24 11.44 -9.14 -7.94
CA LEU A 24 11.25 -8.90 -6.53
C LEU A 24 10.18 -9.86 -6.00
N ARG A 25 10.48 -10.56 -4.92
CA ARG A 25 9.54 -11.49 -4.30
C ARG A 25 8.57 -10.72 -3.39
N TYR A 26 7.31 -11.10 -3.46
CA TYR A 26 6.27 -10.57 -2.59
C TYR A 26 5.20 -11.66 -2.34
N SER A 27 4.42 -11.51 -1.27
CA SER A 27 3.23 -12.34 -1.01
C SER A 27 2.11 -11.50 -0.42
N LEU A 28 0.85 -11.90 -0.63
CA LEU A 28 -0.28 -11.24 0.04
C LEU A 28 -0.16 -11.40 1.56
N ALA A 29 -0.56 -10.37 2.29
CA ALA A 29 -0.57 -10.36 3.75
C ALA A 29 -1.98 -10.14 4.31
N PHE A 30 -2.14 -10.47 5.60
CA PHE A 30 -3.30 -10.14 6.44
C PHE A 30 -4.69 -10.25 5.76
N GLY A 31 -5.47 -9.16 5.78
CA GLY A 31 -6.83 -9.09 5.26
C GLY A 31 -6.90 -9.36 3.76
N THR A 32 -5.87 -8.92 3.02
CA THR A 32 -5.76 -9.13 1.57
C THR A 32 -5.67 -10.61 1.22
N PHE A 33 -4.82 -11.37 1.91
CA PHE A 33 -4.71 -12.81 1.69
C PHE A 33 -6.01 -13.54 2.05
N LEU A 34 -6.61 -13.20 3.19
CA LEU A 34 -7.87 -13.80 3.63
C LEU A 34 -9.01 -13.50 2.65
N GLY A 35 -9.10 -12.26 2.16
CA GLY A 35 -10.07 -11.85 1.15
C GLY A 35 -9.95 -12.67 -0.12
N ALA A 36 -8.73 -12.81 -0.65
CA ALA A 36 -8.47 -13.58 -1.86
C ALA A 36 -8.97 -15.02 -1.75
N VAL A 37 -8.75 -15.69 -0.61
CA VAL A 37 -9.20 -17.07 -0.39
C VAL A 37 -10.71 -17.16 -0.15
N ARG A 38 -11.24 -16.34 0.77
CA ARG A 38 -12.61 -16.43 1.28
C ARG A 38 -13.65 -15.79 0.38
N HIS A 39 -13.40 -14.58 -0.13
CA HIS A 39 -14.33 -13.78 -0.92
C HIS A 39 -14.02 -13.78 -2.41
N LYS A 40 -12.92 -14.42 -2.83
CA LYS A 40 -12.42 -14.39 -4.21
C LYS A 40 -12.12 -12.97 -4.70
N GLY A 41 -11.70 -12.11 -3.77
CA GLY A 41 -11.46 -10.69 -4.00
C GLY A 41 -11.27 -9.96 -2.68
N PHE A 42 -11.57 -8.66 -2.66
CA PHE A 42 -11.51 -7.88 -1.43
C PHE A 42 -12.50 -8.38 -0.37
N ILE A 43 -12.15 -8.19 0.90
CA ILE A 43 -13.16 -8.20 1.96
C ILE A 43 -14.09 -6.99 1.71
N PRO A 44 -15.42 -7.12 1.79
CA PRO A 44 -16.34 -6.04 1.37
C PRO A 44 -16.14 -4.70 2.09
N TRP A 45 -15.58 -4.72 3.30
CA TRP A 45 -15.31 -3.56 4.13
C TRP A 45 -13.82 -3.21 4.26
N ASP A 46 -12.92 -3.94 3.56
CA ASP A 46 -11.50 -3.58 3.48
C ASP A 46 -11.32 -2.35 2.57
N ASP A 47 -10.38 -1.48 2.97
CA ASP A 47 -10.00 -0.26 2.28
C ASP A 47 -8.49 -0.13 2.00
N ASP A 48 -7.73 -1.22 2.17
CA ASP A 48 -6.30 -1.29 1.84
C ASP A 48 -5.89 -2.65 1.20
N MET A 49 -4.61 -2.77 0.86
CA MET A 49 -3.98 -4.04 0.49
C MET A 49 -2.58 -4.14 1.09
N ASP A 50 -2.32 -5.26 1.76
CA ASP A 50 -1.05 -5.55 2.41
C ASP A 50 -0.24 -6.61 1.66
N PHE A 51 1.08 -6.40 1.63
CA PHE A 51 2.03 -7.33 1.06
C PHE A 51 3.22 -7.55 1.99
N PHE A 52 3.68 -8.79 2.09
CA PHE A 52 4.99 -9.09 2.66
C PHE A 52 6.05 -9.13 1.56
N MET A 53 7.25 -8.69 1.89
CA MET A 53 8.45 -8.83 1.06
C MET A 53 9.62 -9.30 1.93
N PRO A 54 10.52 -10.15 1.40
CA PRO A 54 11.81 -10.38 2.04
C PRO A 54 12.57 -9.06 2.16
N ARG A 55 13.25 -8.81 3.30
CA ARG A 55 13.98 -7.53 3.55
C ARG A 55 14.88 -7.13 2.39
N GLN A 56 15.65 -8.08 1.84
CA GLN A 56 16.53 -7.82 0.70
C GLN A 56 15.80 -7.32 -0.55
N ASP A 57 14.59 -7.83 -0.83
CA ASP A 57 13.80 -7.40 -1.99
C ASP A 57 13.09 -6.07 -1.72
N TYR A 58 12.72 -5.81 -0.46
CA TYR A 58 12.22 -4.51 -0.03
C TYR A 58 13.28 -3.41 -0.17
N ASP A 59 14.52 -3.68 0.23
CA ASP A 59 15.64 -2.72 0.07
C ASP A 59 15.89 -2.42 -1.41
N ARG A 60 15.92 -3.47 -2.24
CA ARG A 60 16.04 -3.31 -3.70
C ARG A 60 14.88 -2.52 -4.30
N LEU A 61 13.67 -2.67 -3.76
CA LEU A 61 12.51 -1.88 -4.18
C LEU A 61 12.73 -0.39 -3.87
N ILE A 62 13.16 -0.05 -2.65
CA ILE A 62 13.45 1.34 -2.27
C ILE A 62 14.52 1.94 -3.18
N ASP A 63 15.65 1.24 -3.35
CA ASP A 63 16.75 1.70 -4.20
C ASP A 63 16.29 1.95 -5.65
N LEU A 64 15.48 1.03 -6.18
CA LEU A 64 14.88 1.16 -7.51
C LEU A 64 14.01 2.42 -7.64
N PHE A 65 13.17 2.69 -6.65
CA PHE A 65 12.30 3.86 -6.66
C PHE A 65 13.11 5.15 -6.54
N GLN A 66 14.07 5.21 -5.62
CA GLN A 66 14.96 6.37 -5.48
C GLN A 66 15.78 6.63 -6.76
N ASP A 67 16.28 5.58 -7.40
CA ASP A 67 17.04 5.71 -8.64
C ASP A 67 16.17 6.17 -9.81
N SER A 68 14.94 5.64 -9.91
CA SER A 68 13.98 6.06 -10.92
C SER A 68 13.59 7.52 -10.76
N GLU A 69 13.38 7.99 -9.52
CA GLU A 69 13.11 9.41 -9.23
C GLU A 69 14.28 10.31 -9.62
N ARG A 70 15.53 9.93 -9.29
CA ARG A 70 16.74 10.67 -9.71
C ARG A 70 16.87 10.78 -11.22
N LYS A 71 16.40 9.77 -11.96
CA LYS A 71 16.42 9.72 -13.43
C LYS A 71 15.18 10.32 -14.08
N GLY A 72 14.19 10.76 -13.30
CA GLY A 72 12.91 11.26 -13.83
C GLY A 72 12.05 10.19 -14.51
N ILE A 73 12.21 8.92 -14.13
CA ILE A 73 11.46 7.78 -14.68
C ILE A 73 10.25 7.48 -13.78
N THR A 74 9.05 7.50 -14.36
CA THR A 74 7.82 7.09 -13.66
C THR A 74 7.65 5.57 -13.74
N LEU A 75 7.67 4.89 -12.58
CA LEU A 75 7.47 3.43 -12.51
C LEU A 75 5.99 3.03 -12.50
N PHE A 76 5.13 3.83 -11.88
CA PHE A 76 3.68 3.61 -11.84
C PHE A 76 3.00 4.08 -13.13
N SER A 77 1.85 3.49 -13.45
CA SER A 77 1.06 3.92 -14.61
C SER A 77 0.44 5.30 -14.41
N ASN A 78 0.18 5.70 -13.16
CA ASN A 78 -0.30 7.02 -12.78
C ASN A 78 0.78 7.79 -12.00
N PRO A 79 1.16 9.02 -12.43
CA PRO A 79 2.16 9.83 -11.73
C PRO A 79 1.74 10.30 -10.33
N SER A 80 0.45 10.26 -9.98
CA SER A 80 -0.02 10.57 -8.62
C SER A 80 0.28 9.46 -7.61
N TYR A 81 0.64 8.26 -8.06
CA TYR A 81 0.98 7.16 -7.16
C TYR A 81 2.41 7.34 -6.64
N LYS A 82 2.57 7.28 -5.31
CA LYS A 82 3.85 7.49 -4.64
C LYS A 82 4.11 6.39 -3.62
N LEU A 83 5.33 5.85 -3.64
CA LEU A 83 5.81 4.97 -2.60
C LEU A 83 6.38 5.81 -1.45
N ARG A 84 5.69 5.84 -0.32
CA ARG A 84 6.21 6.28 0.98
C ARG A 84 6.93 5.10 1.62
N PHE A 85 8.09 5.32 2.20
CA PHE A 85 8.77 4.31 3.00
C PHE A 85 9.40 4.98 4.21
N PHE A 86 9.44 4.25 5.32
CA PHE A 86 10.06 4.70 6.56
C PHE A 86 11.19 3.73 6.90
N ASP A 87 12.41 4.21 6.78
CA ASP A 87 13.62 3.50 7.17
C ASP A 87 14.26 4.28 8.32
N SER A 88 13.71 4.11 9.53
CA SER A 88 14.39 4.54 10.75
C SER A 88 15.14 3.35 11.34
N LEU A 89 16.42 3.56 11.67
CA LEU A 89 17.25 2.56 12.34
C LEU A 89 16.67 2.11 13.68
N ASP A 90 15.75 2.90 14.25
CA ASP A 90 15.10 2.65 15.54
C ASP A 90 13.84 1.76 15.44
N TRP A 91 13.31 1.52 14.23
CA TRP A 91 12.08 0.74 14.06
C TRP A 91 12.35 -0.63 13.44
N MET A 92 12.02 -1.68 14.19
CA MET A 92 12.32 -3.08 13.83
C MET A 92 11.59 -3.58 12.57
N PHE A 93 10.51 -2.92 12.16
CA PHE A 93 9.66 -3.34 11.04
C PHE A 93 9.60 -2.25 9.96
N PRO A 94 10.57 -2.19 9.04
CA PRO A 94 10.50 -1.26 7.92
C PRO A 94 9.21 -1.52 7.14
N TRP A 95 8.53 -0.45 6.75
CA TRP A 95 7.29 -0.56 5.99
C TRP A 95 7.24 0.53 4.92
N GLY A 96 6.48 0.23 3.86
CA GLY A 96 6.18 1.18 2.81
C GLY A 96 4.69 1.18 2.53
N CYS A 97 4.19 2.32 2.05
CA CYS A 97 2.82 2.49 1.61
C CYS A 97 2.83 3.13 0.23
N ILE A 98 2.03 2.58 -0.68
CA ILE A 98 1.79 3.20 -1.97
C ILE A 98 0.46 3.95 -1.86
N GLU A 99 0.54 5.26 -1.95
CA GLU A 99 -0.61 6.15 -1.83
C GLU A 99 -0.88 6.88 -3.14
N ASP A 100 -2.15 7.20 -3.39
CA ASP A 100 -2.55 8.12 -4.45
C ASP A 100 -2.61 9.54 -3.89
N THR A 101 -1.67 10.40 -4.29
CA THR A 101 -1.59 11.78 -3.80
C THR A 101 -2.70 12.69 -4.35
N SER A 102 -3.51 12.20 -5.29
CA SER A 102 -4.72 12.91 -5.72
C SER A 102 -5.90 12.73 -4.75
N THR A 103 -5.79 11.77 -3.83
CA THR A 103 -6.82 11.47 -2.84
C THR A 103 -6.49 12.11 -1.49
N THR A 104 -7.50 12.69 -0.83
CA THR A 104 -7.37 13.24 0.52
C THR A 104 -7.73 12.18 1.56
N PHE A 105 -6.79 11.84 2.43
CA PHE A 105 -7.07 11.01 3.61
C PHE A 105 -7.66 11.86 4.74
N ILE A 106 -8.85 11.48 5.21
CA ILE A 106 -9.48 12.08 6.39
C ILE A 106 -9.37 11.09 7.54
N ILE A 107 -8.47 11.38 8.49
CA ILE A 107 -8.36 10.62 9.74
C ILE A 107 -9.21 11.33 10.79
N ASN A 108 -10.37 10.77 11.11
CA ASN A 108 -11.22 11.31 12.16
C ASN A 108 -10.77 10.76 13.53
N THR A 109 -9.91 11.49 14.23
CA THR A 109 -9.51 11.17 15.61
C THR A 109 -10.57 11.64 16.61
N ALA A 110 -11.81 11.19 16.45
CA ALA A 110 -12.85 11.48 17.43
C ALA A 110 -12.69 10.52 18.64
N ASN A 111 -12.27 11.07 19.78
CA ASN A 111 -12.35 10.51 21.13
C ASN A 111 -11.84 9.07 21.33
N THR A 112 -10.53 8.91 21.51
CA THR A 112 -9.98 7.83 22.34
C THR A 112 -9.05 8.42 23.40
N GLY A 113 -9.66 8.89 24.50
CA GLY A 113 -8.98 8.79 25.78
C GLY A 113 -8.70 7.31 26.05
N GLY A 114 -7.47 6.87 25.78
CA GLY A 114 -6.99 5.52 26.07
C GLY A 114 -6.99 4.55 24.88
N GLY A 115 -5.82 4.37 24.26
CA GLY A 115 -5.30 3.08 23.78
C GLY A 115 -6.07 2.30 22.70
N GLY A 116 -7.07 2.87 22.03
CA GLY A 116 -7.77 2.21 20.94
C GLY A 116 -7.18 2.54 19.57
N LEU A 117 -6.90 1.51 18.75
CA LEU A 117 -6.56 1.67 17.34
C LEU A 117 -7.64 2.50 16.61
N PRO A 118 -7.24 3.37 15.66
CA PRO A 118 -8.18 4.27 14.98
C PRO A 118 -9.30 3.48 14.30
N ARG A 119 -10.55 3.91 14.51
CA ARG A 119 -11.71 3.38 13.79
C ARG A 119 -11.99 4.28 12.58
N TYR A 120 -12.05 3.67 11.41
CA TYR A 120 -12.50 4.31 10.19
C TYR A 120 -14.03 4.32 10.17
N SER A 121 -14.63 5.51 10.12
CA SER A 121 -16.07 5.68 9.88
C SER A 121 -16.28 6.67 8.75
N ARG A 122 -17.09 6.26 7.76
CA ARG A 122 -17.49 7.10 6.63
C ARG A 122 -18.66 7.99 7.06
N ASN A 123 -18.53 9.31 6.90
CA ASN A 123 -19.70 10.18 6.79
C ASN A 123 -20.16 10.11 5.33
N MET A 124 -21.39 9.65 5.12
CA MET A 124 -22.09 9.82 3.85
C MET A 124 -22.91 11.11 3.97
N ASP A 125 -22.65 12.07 3.09
CA ASP A 125 -23.62 13.11 2.72
C ASP A 125 -24.49 12.59 1.57
#